data_AF-A0A2U1C965-F1
#
_entry.id   AF-A0A2U1C965-F1
#
_cell.length_a   1.000
_cell.length_b   1.000
_cell.length_c   1.000
_cell.angle_alpha   90.00
_cell.angle_beta   90.00
_cell.angle_gamma   90.00
#
_symmetry.space_group_name_H-M   'P 1'
#
loop_
_entity.id
_entity.type
_entity.pdbx_description
1 polymer ?
#
loop_
_entity_poly.entity_id
_entity_poly.type
_entity_poly.pdbx_seq_one_letter_code
_entity_poly.pdbx_strand_id
1 'polypeptide(L)'
;MLRVEKTTLGTFGEPELAGLINSRGWKSVLPDALDDQHLLLVSEQLRDLLAGKGWDDNRGPGSAALPISLLLLSEAGAERVSKGFDVAMSTLHEAMTLLSITIDREIVSRILHRKDGPTGAELMESLRVLTQNDVEPAQSPRPA
;
A
#
# COMPACT_ATOMS: atom_id res chain seq x y z
N MET A 1 11.02 16.19 -14.94
CA MET A 1 9.83 16.42 -14.09
C MET A 1 8.65 15.81 -14.84
N LEU A 2 8.21 14.60 -14.47
CA LEU A 2 7.10 13.92 -15.15
C LEU A 2 5.78 14.60 -14.74
N ARG A 3 5.33 15.57 -15.53
CA ARG A 3 3.95 16.05 -15.50
C ARG A 3 3.15 15.15 -16.44
N VAL A 4 2.71 14.00 -15.94
CA VAL A 4 1.60 13.29 -16.58
C VAL A 4 0.35 14.11 -16.26
N GLU A 5 -0.39 14.54 -17.28
CA GLU A 5 -1.64 15.26 -17.07
C GLU A 5 -2.60 14.33 -16.31
N LYS A 6 -3.00 14.73 -15.10
CA LYS A 6 -3.91 13.97 -14.21
C LYS A 6 -5.19 13.49 -14.92
N THR A 7 -5.58 14.16 -16.01
CA THR A 7 -6.77 13.86 -16.82
C THR A 7 -6.62 12.64 -17.73
N THR A 8 -5.41 12.08 -17.90
CA THR A 8 -5.16 10.93 -18.80
C THR A 8 -4.88 9.61 -18.08
N LEU A 9 -4.73 9.61 -16.77
CA LEU A 9 -4.36 8.43 -15.98
C LEU A 9 -5.52 7.47 -15.69
N GLY A 10 -6.77 7.78 -16.08
CA GLY A 10 -7.92 6.91 -15.80
C GLY A 10 -8.24 6.78 -14.31
N THR A 11 -9.08 5.81 -13.96
CA THR A 11 -9.48 5.51 -12.57
C THR A 11 -8.85 4.20 -12.13
N PHE A 12 -8.42 4.12 -10.87
CA PHE A 12 -8.01 2.88 -10.24
C PHE A 12 -8.55 2.81 -8.82
N GLY A 13 -9.74 2.24 -8.70
CA GLY A 13 -10.47 2.11 -7.46
C GLY A 13 -10.68 0.65 -7.08
N GLU A 14 -11.64 0.43 -6.19
CA GLU A 14 -11.98 -0.90 -5.68
C GLU A 14 -12.41 -1.89 -6.79
N PRO A 15 -13.21 -1.49 -7.81
CA PRO A 15 -13.62 -2.41 -8.88
C PRO A 15 -12.44 -2.87 -9.73
N GLU A 16 -11.55 -1.95 -10.13
CA GLU A 16 -10.37 -2.27 -10.93
C GLU A 16 -9.39 -3.14 -10.14
N LEU A 17 -9.19 -2.82 -8.86
CA LEU A 17 -8.39 -3.61 -7.94
C LEU A 17 -8.93 -5.04 -7.79
N ALA A 18 -10.26 -5.19 -7.61
CA ALA A 18 -10.88 -6.50 -7.51
C ALA A 18 -10.69 -7.32 -8.79
N GLY A 19 -10.81 -6.70 -9.97
CA GLY A 19 -10.52 -7.34 -11.26
C GLY A 19 -9.06 -7.81 -11.38
N LEU A 20 -8.12 -6.99 -10.91
CA LEU A 20 -6.69 -7.33 -10.90
C LEU A 20 -6.39 -8.53 -9.99
N ILE A 21 -6.92 -8.51 -8.76
CA ILE A 21 -6.76 -9.60 -7.80
C ILE A 21 -7.40 -10.89 -8.31
N ASN A 22 -8.62 -10.82 -8.86
CA ASN A 22 -9.33 -12.01 -9.36
C ASN A 22 -8.62 -12.66 -10.55
N SER A 23 -7.91 -11.88 -11.38
CA SER A 23 -7.24 -12.39 -12.57
C SER A 23 -5.82 -12.91 -12.31
N ARG A 24 -5.07 -12.29 -11.39
CA ARG A 24 -3.64 -12.55 -11.18
C ARG A 24 -3.26 -12.92 -9.75
N GLY A 25 -4.23 -12.99 -8.84
CA GLY A 25 -4.03 -13.23 -7.41
C GLY A 25 -3.54 -11.99 -6.67
N TRP A 26 -3.48 -12.05 -5.34
CA TRP A 26 -3.15 -10.89 -4.50
C TRP A 26 -1.77 -10.29 -4.79
N LYS A 27 -0.77 -11.11 -5.17
CA LYS A 27 0.60 -10.63 -5.45
C LYS A 27 0.67 -9.63 -6.60
N SER A 28 -0.37 -9.55 -7.43
CA SER A 28 -0.48 -8.56 -8.50
C SER A 28 -0.58 -7.12 -8.03
N VAL A 29 -0.86 -6.90 -6.74
CA VAL A 29 -0.94 -5.58 -6.12
C VAL A 29 0.40 -5.09 -5.57
N LEU A 30 1.45 -5.92 -5.65
CA LEU A 30 2.80 -5.52 -5.23
C LEU A 30 3.39 -4.47 -6.18
N PRO A 31 4.24 -3.55 -5.69
CA PRO A 31 4.77 -2.46 -6.52
C PRO A 31 5.47 -2.93 -7.80
N ASP A 32 6.26 -3.99 -7.74
CA ASP A 32 6.94 -4.57 -8.91
C ASP A 32 5.99 -5.26 -9.91
N ALA A 33 4.79 -5.63 -9.48
CA ALA A 33 3.79 -6.32 -10.31
C ALA A 33 2.77 -5.37 -10.96
N LEU A 34 2.63 -4.15 -10.43
CA LEU A 34 1.77 -3.11 -11.00
C LEU A 34 2.39 -2.55 -12.29
N ASP A 35 1.54 -2.17 -13.26
CA ASP A 35 2.01 -1.38 -14.41
C ASP A 35 2.26 0.08 -14.01
N ASP A 36 2.91 0.83 -14.90
CA ASP A 36 3.33 2.21 -14.66
C ASP A 36 2.14 3.14 -14.35
N GLN A 37 0.99 2.89 -14.96
CA GLN A 37 -0.21 3.69 -14.77
C GLN A 37 -0.77 3.48 -13.36
N HIS A 38 -0.93 2.22 -12.95
CA HIS A 38 -1.40 1.88 -11.61
C HIS A 38 -0.42 2.35 -10.53
N LEU A 39 0.89 2.24 -10.74
CA LEU A 39 1.89 2.76 -9.80
C LEU A 39 1.74 4.26 -9.55
N LEU A 40 1.59 5.05 -10.62
CA LEU A 40 1.43 6.50 -10.50
C LEU A 40 0.13 6.87 -9.77
N LEU A 41 -0.97 6.17 -10.07
CA LEU A 41 -2.26 6.37 -9.40
C LEU A 41 -2.19 6.03 -7.91
N VAL A 42 -1.62 4.87 -7.55
CA VAL A 42 -1.50 4.47 -6.15
C VAL A 42 -0.56 5.39 -5.38
N SER A 43 0.55 5.83 -6.00
CA SER A 43 1.45 6.84 -5.40
C SER A 43 0.72 8.16 -5.10
N GLU A 44 -0.15 8.61 -6.02
CA GLU A 44 -0.95 9.82 -5.79
C GLU A 44 -1.99 9.62 -4.68
N GLN A 45 -2.72 8.49 -4.71
CA GLN A 45 -3.72 8.15 -3.70
C GLN A 45 -3.11 8.03 -2.31
N LEU A 46 -1.93 7.42 -2.17
CA LEU A 46 -1.21 7.33 -0.90
C LEU A 46 -0.76 8.71 -0.41
N ARG A 47 -0.26 9.58 -1.30
CA ARG A 47 0.10 10.95 -0.94
C ARG A 47 -1.10 11.75 -0.44
N ASP A 48 -2.26 11.61 -1.08
CA ASP A 48 -3.48 12.29 -0.65
C ASP A 48 -3.99 11.73 0.71
N LEU A 49 -3.97 10.40 0.89
CA LEU A 49 -4.33 9.75 2.17
C LEU A 49 -3.40 10.17 3.32
N LEU A 50 -2.08 10.12 3.11
CA LEU A 50 -1.08 10.49 4.12
C LEU A 50 -1.09 11.99 4.44
N ALA A 51 -1.47 12.84 3.48
CA ALA A 51 -1.65 14.28 3.69
C ALA A 51 -2.97 14.62 4.40
N GLY A 52 -3.81 13.63 4.72
CA GLY A 52 -5.13 13.86 5.30
C GLY A 52 -6.09 14.59 4.35
N LYS A 53 -5.81 14.58 3.05
CA LYS A 53 -6.72 15.14 2.06
C LYS A 53 -7.87 14.15 1.89
N GLY A 54 -9.09 14.66 2.03
CA GLY A 54 -10.28 13.89 1.73
C GLY A 54 -10.26 13.37 0.28
N TRP A 55 -10.99 12.29 0.06
CA TRP A 55 -11.20 11.75 -1.29
C TRP A 55 -11.80 12.83 -2.20
N ASP A 56 -11.22 13.01 -3.38
CA ASP A 56 -11.75 13.90 -4.40
C ASP A 56 -12.78 13.11 -5.20
N ASP A 57 -14.08 13.38 -4.95
CA ASP A 57 -15.20 12.73 -5.64
C ASP A 57 -15.13 12.86 -7.17
N ASN A 58 -14.34 13.81 -7.69
CA ASN A 58 -14.12 13.97 -9.14
C ASN A 58 -13.13 12.95 -9.74
N ARG A 59 -12.47 12.11 -8.93
CA ARG A 59 -11.43 11.16 -9.37
C ARG A 59 -11.91 9.72 -9.62
N GLY A 60 -13.23 9.47 -9.57
CA GLY A 60 -13.83 8.17 -9.89
C GLY A 60 -14.15 7.29 -8.67
N PRO A 61 -14.51 6.01 -8.91
CA PRO A 61 -15.14 5.14 -7.91
C PRO A 61 -14.11 4.56 -6.92
N GLY A 62 -13.75 5.33 -5.89
CA GLY A 62 -13.01 4.85 -4.72
C GLY A 62 -11.49 4.73 -4.90
N SER A 63 -10.80 4.58 -3.77
CA SER A 63 -9.33 4.52 -3.67
C SER A 63 -8.87 3.06 -3.65
N ALA A 64 -7.91 2.68 -4.51
CA ALA A 64 -7.27 1.37 -4.42
C ALA A 64 -6.16 1.33 -3.36
N ALA A 65 -5.53 2.47 -3.05
CA ALA A 65 -4.40 2.55 -2.13
C ALA A 65 -4.69 1.98 -0.73
N LEU A 66 -5.80 2.38 -0.11
CA LEU A 66 -6.15 1.91 1.23
C LEU A 66 -6.50 0.39 1.24
N PRO A 67 -7.36 -0.11 0.34
CA PRO A 67 -7.56 -1.55 0.18
C PRO A 67 -6.27 -2.34 -0.08
N ILE A 68 -5.34 -1.81 -0.90
CA ILE A 68 -4.02 -2.43 -1.11
C ILE A 68 -3.25 -2.51 0.21
N SER A 69 -3.16 -1.42 0.97
CA SER A 69 -2.46 -1.43 2.26
C SER A 69 -3.05 -2.45 3.24
N LEU A 70 -4.37 -2.52 3.35
CA LEU A 70 -5.06 -3.49 4.21
C LEU A 70 -4.85 -4.93 3.74
N LEU A 71 -4.92 -5.17 2.44
CA LEU A 71 -4.64 -6.49 1.86
C LEU A 71 -3.20 -6.94 2.15
N LEU A 72 -2.21 -6.07 1.95
CA LEU A 72 -0.81 -6.40 2.18
C LEU A 72 -0.51 -6.65 3.67
N LEU A 73 -1.09 -5.84 4.57
CA LEU A 73 -1.04 -6.10 6.01
C LEU A 73 -1.64 -7.45 6.37
N SER A 74 -2.75 -7.80 5.71
CA SER A 74 -3.34 -9.12 5.88
C SER A 74 -2.44 -10.26 5.50
N GLU A 75 -1.80 -10.16 4.34
CA GLU A 75 -0.89 -11.18 3.83
C GLU A 75 0.44 -11.20 4.60
N ALA A 76 0.76 -10.11 5.31
CA ALA A 76 1.88 -10.02 6.25
C ALA A 76 1.59 -10.68 7.61
N GLY A 77 0.34 -11.02 7.91
CA GLY A 77 -0.03 -11.74 9.13
C GLY A 77 -0.79 -10.90 10.17
N ALA A 78 -1.27 -9.70 9.81
CA ALA A 78 -2.16 -8.94 10.67
C ALA A 78 -3.41 -9.74 11.05
N GLU A 79 -3.85 -9.63 12.31
CA GLU A 79 -4.98 -10.40 12.82
C GLU A 79 -6.29 -9.99 12.13
N ARG A 80 -6.94 -10.99 11.51
CA ARG A 80 -8.30 -10.84 10.99
C ARG A 80 -9.29 -11.16 12.11
N VAL A 81 -10.08 -10.17 12.49
CA VAL A 81 -11.26 -10.41 13.34
C VAL A 81 -12.42 -10.80 12.43
N SER A 82 -13.33 -11.64 12.91
CA SER A 82 -14.45 -12.25 12.15
C SER A 82 -15.28 -11.33 11.23
N LYS A 83 -15.23 -10.01 11.42
CA LYS A 83 -15.88 -8.99 10.57
C LYS A 83 -14.99 -7.80 10.18
N GLY A 84 -13.67 -7.86 10.38
CA GLY A 84 -12.82 -6.70 10.10
C GLY A 84 -11.33 -6.91 10.33
N PHE A 85 -10.63 -5.81 10.22
CA PHE A 85 -9.20 -5.68 10.47
C PHE A 85 -9.00 -5.10 11.86
N ASP A 86 -8.38 -5.85 12.78
CA ASP A 86 -7.96 -5.30 14.08
C ASP A 86 -6.49 -4.92 13.97
N VAL A 87 -6.27 -3.72 13.42
CA VAL A 87 -4.94 -3.15 13.22
C VAL A 87 -4.93 -1.78 13.83
N ALA A 88 -3.92 -1.52 14.67
CA ALA A 88 -3.73 -0.19 15.24
C ALA A 88 -3.57 0.85 14.14
N MET A 89 -4.16 2.03 14.32
CA MET A 89 -4.08 3.11 13.32
C MET A 89 -2.63 3.53 13.03
N SER A 90 -1.73 3.41 14.03
CA SER A 90 -0.28 3.60 13.87
C SER A 90 0.31 2.64 12.84
N THR A 91 -0.05 1.37 12.94
CA THR A 91 0.43 0.28 12.09
C THR A 91 -0.09 0.41 10.67
N LEU A 92 -1.35 0.82 10.50
CA LEU A 92 -1.89 1.15 9.20
C LEU A 92 -1.16 2.35 8.57
N HIS A 93 -0.90 3.40 9.36
CA HIS A 93 -0.18 4.58 8.89
C HIS A 93 1.26 4.24 8.46
N GLU A 94 1.96 3.42 9.25
CA GLU A 94 3.31 2.98 8.95
C GLU A 94 3.35 2.07 7.72
N ALA A 95 2.38 1.16 7.57
CA ALA A 95 2.24 0.34 6.36
C ALA A 95 1.98 1.17 5.10
N MET A 96 1.10 2.17 5.17
CA MET A 96 0.88 3.11 4.05
C MET A 96 2.15 3.90 3.71
N THR A 97 2.92 4.30 4.74
CA THR A 97 4.19 5.01 4.56
C THR A 97 5.23 4.11 3.87
N LEU A 98 5.39 2.87 4.35
CA LEU A 98 6.27 1.88 3.72
C LEU A 98 5.87 1.63 2.26
N LEU A 99 4.58 1.41 2.00
CA LEU A 99 4.07 1.23 0.65
C LEU A 99 4.36 2.44 -0.25
N SER A 100 4.15 3.66 0.26
CA SER A 100 4.44 4.90 -0.48
C SER A 100 5.91 5.00 -0.87
N ILE A 101 6.81 4.72 0.08
CA ILE A 101 8.27 4.75 -0.16
C ILE A 101 8.67 3.67 -1.18
N THR A 102 8.13 2.45 -1.07
CA THR A 102 8.43 1.36 -2.00
C THR A 102 7.93 1.68 -3.41
N ILE A 103 6.73 2.24 -3.55
CA ILE A 103 6.18 2.65 -4.84
C ILE A 103 7.04 3.75 -5.46
N ASP A 104 7.45 4.76 -4.69
CA ASP A 104 8.31 5.83 -5.21
C ASP A 104 9.67 5.27 -5.66
N ARG A 105 10.25 4.32 -4.91
CA ARG A 105 11.47 3.60 -5.31
C ARG A 105 11.27 2.82 -6.61
N GLU A 106 10.15 2.11 -6.74
CA GLU A 106 9.83 1.35 -7.97
C GLU A 106 9.68 2.28 -9.18
N ILE A 107 8.97 3.40 -9.03
CA ILE A 107 8.83 4.41 -10.08
C ILE A 107 10.21 4.94 -10.51
N VAL A 108 11.07 5.30 -9.54
CA VAL A 108 12.43 5.77 -9.83
C VAL A 108 13.27 4.68 -10.51
N SER A 109 13.19 3.44 -10.04
CA SER A 109 13.87 2.28 -10.62
C SER A 109 13.49 2.08 -12.09
N ARG A 110 12.20 2.17 -12.43
CA ARG A 110 11.71 2.08 -13.81
C ARG A 110 12.19 3.25 -14.68
N ILE A 111 12.12 4.49 -14.17
CA ILE A 111 12.60 5.68 -14.88
C ILE A 111 14.09 5.55 -15.20
N LEU A 112 14.89 5.08 -14.23
CA LEU A 112 16.34 4.92 -14.38
C LEU A 112 16.75 3.63 -15.10
N HIS A 113 15.78 2.79 -15.52
CA HIS A 113 16.03 1.47 -16.12
C HIS A 113 16.96 0.59 -15.26
N ARG A 114 16.96 0.80 -13.94
CA ARG A 114 17.81 0.09 -12.99
C ARG A 114 16.99 -1.00 -12.33
N LYS A 115 17.40 -2.26 -12.42
CA LYS A 115 16.77 -3.34 -11.64
C LYS A 115 17.24 -3.28 -10.19
N ASP A 116 16.49 -2.58 -9.34
CA ASP A 116 16.81 -2.41 -7.91
C ASP A 116 16.35 -3.59 -7.04
N GLY A 117 16.22 -4.79 -7.61
CA GLY A 117 15.76 -6.00 -6.92
C GLY A 117 14.23 -6.11 -6.81
N PRO A 118 13.71 -7.21 -6.22
CA PRO A 118 12.27 -7.42 -6.06
C PRO A 118 11.70 -6.57 -4.92
N THR A 119 11.29 -5.34 -5.25
CA THR A 119 10.74 -4.34 -4.30
C THR A 119 9.53 -4.87 -3.51
N GLY A 120 8.69 -5.70 -4.13
CA GLY A 120 7.55 -6.33 -3.44
C GLY A 120 7.95 -7.33 -2.35
N ALA A 121 9.05 -8.07 -2.51
CA ALA A 121 9.52 -9.00 -1.48
C ALA A 121 10.07 -8.27 -0.25
N GLU A 122 10.84 -7.20 -0.47
CA GLU A 122 11.38 -6.35 0.59
C GLU A 122 10.25 -5.64 1.37
N LEU A 123 9.21 -5.18 0.67
CA LEU A 123 8.02 -4.60 1.29
C LEU A 123 7.31 -5.62 2.18
N MET A 124 7.04 -6.83 1.68
CA MET A 124 6.35 -7.85 2.47
C MET A 124 7.12 -8.26 3.72
N GLU A 125 8.45 -8.29 3.65
CA GLU A 125 9.27 -8.56 4.84
C GLU A 125 9.17 -7.43 5.87
N SER A 126 9.25 -6.17 5.42
CA SER A 126 9.06 -5.00 6.28
C SER A 126 7.69 -5.00 6.96
N LEU A 127 6.64 -5.35 6.21
CA LEU A 127 5.27 -5.43 6.74
C LEU A 127 5.10 -6.56 7.75
N ARG A 128 5.76 -7.72 7.56
CA ARG A 128 5.72 -8.81 8.56
C ARG A 128 6.34 -8.35 9.88
N VAL A 129 7.51 -7.73 9.82
CA VAL A 129 8.18 -7.17 11.01
C VAL A 129 7.26 -6.17 11.71
N LEU A 130 6.62 -5.29 10.95
CA LEU A 130 5.66 -4.31 11.48
C LEU A 130 4.50 -5.00 12.22
N THR A 131 3.88 -6.03 11.63
CA THR A 131 2.78 -6.77 12.27
C THR A 131 3.19 -7.58 13.50
N GLN A 132 4.46 -8.00 13.60
CA GLN A 132 4.98 -8.76 14.75
C GLN A 132 5.27 -7.85 15.95
N ASN A 133 5.72 -6.62 15.72
CA ASN A 133 6.02 -5.65 16.78
C ASN A 133 4.76 -5.13 17.47
N ASP A 134 3.62 -5.13 16.78
CA ASP A 134 2.31 -4.77 17.35
C ASP A 134 1.82 -5.80 18.40
N VAL A 135 2.39 -7.01 18.40
CA VAL A 135 2.00 -8.13 19.26
C VAL A 135 2.86 -8.20 20.53
N GLU A 136 3.90 -7.36 20.70
CA GLU A 136 4.68 -7.34 21.94
C GLU A 136 3.93 -6.53 23.02
N PRO A 137 3.29 -7.17 24.03
CA PRO A 137 2.66 -6.40 25.09
C PRO A 137 3.79 -5.81 25.93
N ALA A 138 3.77 -4.49 26.09
CA ALA A 138 4.65 -3.76 27.00
C ALA A 138 4.61 -4.42 28.39
N GLN A 139 5.60 -5.27 28.68
CA GLN A 139 5.85 -5.76 30.02
C GLN A 139 6.31 -4.57 30.86
N SER A 140 5.35 -3.90 31.49
CA SER A 140 5.62 -2.90 32.52
C SER A 140 6.41 -3.55 33.64
N PRO A 141 7.60 -3.05 34.03
CA PRO A 141 8.22 -3.48 35.26
C PRO A 141 7.38 -2.95 36.42
N ARG A 142 6.78 -3.86 37.21
CA ARG A 142 6.17 -3.49 38.49
C ARG A 142 7.26 -2.94 39.43
N PRO A 143 7.00 -1.86 40.18
CA PRO A 143 7.91 -1.40 41.22
C PRO A 143 7.83 -2.33 42.43
N ALA A 144 8.97 -2.51 43.11
CA ALA A 144 9.08 -3.14 44.43
C ALA A 144 8.95 -2.08 45.53
#